data_AF-A0A1J5QKI2-F1
#
_entry.id   AF-A0A1J5QKI2-F1
#
_cell.length_a   1.000
_cell.length_b   1.000
_cell.length_c   1.000
_cell.angle_alpha   90.00
_cell.angle_beta   90.00
_cell.angle_gamma   90.00
#
_symmetry.space_group_name_H-M   'P 1'
#
loop_
_entity.id
_entity.type
_entity.pdbx_description
1 polymer ?
#
loop_
_entity_poly.entity_id
_entity_poly.type
_entity_poly.pdbx_seq_one_letter_code
_entity_poly.pdbx_strand_id
1 'polypeptide(L)'
;MAEREQDVLRAASMYYLQDMKMEVIARQLNTSRSTVSRLIKRARETGLVEITLRPASTRAPGLGRAIASRFGIDAYVVPVPDHANEVERLEQAAMASARLLSSWFDSDMVLGIAWGTTLAAISRHLTPKPTRGAAVVQLNGAANTRTSGIEYAGDLISSFGSAFGAAMHQFSVPAFFDYPETKAAMWRERSVQRVLDVQHRADIALFSVGAVAGAVPSHVYSAGYLDEDDIRMLHDEGVVGDVCTVFLRADGSYQDVRLNARATGPTPAELQRIPRRVCVVAGDNKAVPLLAALHADVVTDLVVDEVTATALLDLVGPAHDPLARSRQRSGVLVGPPAPGATGSTSRLGAGGRGATR
;
A
#
# COMPACT_ATOMS: atom_id res chain seq x y z
N MET A 1 -35.25 -11.64 20.57
CA MET A 1 -34.22 -11.33 19.54
C MET A 1 -33.38 -12.56 19.22
N ALA A 2 -32.72 -13.19 20.19
CA ALA A 2 -31.83 -14.35 20.00
C ALA A 2 -32.34 -15.46 19.07
N GLU A 3 -33.61 -15.87 19.20
CA GLU A 3 -34.24 -16.89 18.33
C GLU A 3 -34.17 -16.53 16.83
N ARG A 4 -34.35 -15.24 16.51
CA ARG A 4 -34.27 -14.70 15.15
C ARG A 4 -32.84 -14.67 14.60
N GLU A 5 -31.83 -14.56 15.47
CA GLU A 5 -30.42 -14.60 15.08
C GLU A 5 -29.94 -16.04 14.84
N GLN A 6 -30.44 -17.00 15.64
CA GLN A 6 -30.21 -18.43 15.41
C GLN A 6 -30.80 -18.89 14.07
N ASP A 7 -31.97 -18.38 13.68
CA ASP A 7 -32.56 -18.66 12.36
C ASP A 7 -31.75 -18.07 11.20
N VAL A 8 -31.19 -16.87 11.37
CA VAL A 8 -30.27 -16.26 10.38
C VAL A 8 -29.02 -17.13 10.22
N LEU A 9 -28.41 -17.56 11.33
CA LEU A 9 -27.23 -18.44 11.31
C LEU A 9 -27.54 -19.79 10.67
N ARG A 10 -28.63 -20.46 11.07
CA ARG A 10 -29.04 -21.75 10.50
C ARG A 10 -29.32 -21.66 9.00
N ALA A 11 -30.10 -20.67 8.57
CA ALA A 11 -30.42 -20.48 7.15
C ALA A 11 -29.15 -20.19 6.33
N ALA A 12 -28.23 -19.37 6.85
CA ALA A 12 -26.93 -19.11 6.23
C ALA A 12 -26.05 -20.36 6.16
N SER A 13 -25.92 -21.13 7.24
CA SER A 13 -25.11 -22.35 7.27
C SER A 13 -25.64 -23.42 6.31
N MET A 14 -26.95 -23.67 6.27
CA MET A 14 -27.54 -24.62 5.32
C MET A 14 -27.34 -24.17 3.86
N TYR A 15 -27.43 -22.87 3.60
CA TYR A 15 -27.29 -22.34 2.24
C TYR A 15 -25.83 -22.31 1.74
N TYR A 16 -24.89 -21.78 2.53
CA TYR A 16 -23.51 -21.56 2.08
C TYR A 16 -22.53 -22.71 2.43
N LEU A 17 -22.79 -23.49 3.49
CA LEU A 17 -21.88 -24.58 3.91
C LEU A 17 -22.39 -25.97 3.50
N GLN A 18 -23.69 -26.11 3.27
CA GLN A 18 -24.34 -27.39 2.93
C GLN A 18 -24.98 -27.38 1.52
N ASP A 19 -24.82 -26.28 0.79
CA ASP A 19 -25.29 -26.06 -0.59
C ASP A 19 -26.80 -26.37 -0.80
N MET A 20 -27.61 -26.18 0.25
CA MET A 20 -29.02 -26.53 0.23
C MET A 20 -29.86 -25.52 -0.53
N LYS A 21 -30.73 -26.01 -1.43
CA LYS A 21 -31.76 -25.20 -2.07
C LYS A 21 -32.67 -24.55 -1.03
N MET A 22 -33.02 -23.28 -1.22
CA MET A 22 -33.85 -22.50 -0.28
C MET A 22 -35.21 -23.16 0.05
N GLU A 23 -35.74 -24.02 -0.82
CA GLU A 23 -36.99 -24.78 -0.64
C GLU A 23 -36.84 -26.01 0.26
N VAL A 24 -35.61 -26.51 0.45
CA VAL A 24 -35.27 -27.53 1.45
C VAL A 24 -35.11 -26.85 2.80
N ILE A 25 -34.34 -25.76 2.85
CA ILE A 25 -34.14 -24.92 4.05
C ILE A 25 -35.49 -24.43 4.60
N ALA A 26 -36.38 -23.97 3.73
CA ALA A 26 -37.73 -23.52 4.09
C ALA A 26 -38.53 -24.61 4.82
N ARG A 27 -38.45 -25.87 4.36
CA ARG A 27 -39.11 -27.01 5.02
C ARG A 27 -38.44 -27.38 6.35
N GLN A 28 -37.11 -27.35 6.44
CA GLN A 28 -36.39 -27.63 7.70
C GLN A 28 -36.62 -26.56 8.78
N LEU A 29 -36.78 -25.30 8.39
CA LEU A 29 -37.06 -24.18 9.30
C LEU A 29 -38.57 -23.87 9.44
N ASN A 30 -39.45 -24.75 8.95
CA ASN A 30 -40.92 -24.57 8.98
C ASN A 30 -41.38 -23.16 8.55
N THR A 31 -40.79 -22.63 7.48
CA THR A 31 -40.99 -21.25 7.03
C THR A 31 -41.11 -21.14 5.51
N SER A 32 -41.33 -19.94 4.98
CA SER A 32 -41.44 -19.71 3.54
C SER A 32 -40.07 -19.52 2.87
N ARG A 33 -39.95 -19.88 1.59
CA ARG A 33 -38.77 -19.56 0.74
C ARG A 33 -38.45 -18.05 0.76
N SER A 34 -39.47 -17.19 0.80
CA SER A 34 -39.29 -15.73 0.93
C SER A 34 -38.72 -15.29 2.28
N THR A 35 -38.97 -16.05 3.35
CA THR A 35 -38.36 -15.80 4.66
C THR A 35 -36.92 -16.29 4.71
N VAL A 36 -36.62 -17.48 4.17
CA VAL A 36 -35.24 -17.96 3.99
C VAL A 36 -34.39 -16.96 3.19
N SER A 37 -34.92 -16.44 2.08
CA SER A 37 -34.23 -15.40 1.29
C SER A 37 -33.91 -14.13 2.11
N ARG A 38 -34.86 -13.66 2.94
CA ARG A 38 -34.63 -12.53 3.86
C ARG A 38 -33.61 -12.84 4.95
N LEU A 39 -33.60 -14.06 5.52
CA LEU A 39 -32.60 -14.49 6.51
C LEU A 39 -31.19 -14.52 5.89
N ILE A 40 -31.03 -15.10 4.70
CA ILE A 40 -29.76 -15.13 3.96
C ILE A 40 -29.31 -13.72 3.55
N LYS A 41 -30.24 -12.83 3.16
CA LYS A 41 -29.93 -11.41 2.89
C LYS A 41 -29.43 -10.73 4.17
N ARG A 42 -30.13 -10.92 5.29
CA ARG A 42 -29.76 -10.34 6.59
C ARG A 42 -28.38 -10.82 7.05
N ALA A 43 -28.06 -12.10 6.87
CA ALA A 43 -26.74 -12.65 7.20
C ALA A 43 -25.60 -11.92 6.46
N ARG A 44 -25.81 -11.52 5.21
CA ARG A 44 -24.85 -10.68 4.45
C ARG A 44 -24.82 -9.24 4.97
N GLU A 45 -25.99 -8.64 5.19
CA GLU A 45 -26.10 -7.25 5.68
C GLU A 45 -25.51 -7.04 7.08
N THR A 46 -25.49 -8.07 7.94
CA THR A 46 -24.93 -8.00 9.29
C THR A 46 -23.49 -8.53 9.39
N GLY A 47 -22.84 -8.86 8.26
CA GLY A 47 -21.49 -9.42 8.26
C GLY A 47 -21.37 -10.84 8.83
N LEU A 48 -22.48 -11.55 9.07
CA LEU A 48 -22.46 -12.97 9.48
C LEU A 48 -21.94 -13.87 8.35
N VAL A 49 -22.08 -13.43 7.10
CA VAL A 49 -21.50 -14.06 5.92
C VAL A 49 -20.76 -13.02 5.10
N GLU A 50 -19.43 -13.14 5.05
CA GLU A 50 -18.60 -12.48 4.04
C GLU A 50 -18.44 -13.43 2.83
N ILE A 51 -18.65 -12.91 1.61
CA ILE A 51 -18.44 -13.66 0.37
C ILE A 51 -17.20 -13.11 -0.32
N THR A 52 -16.09 -13.83 -0.18
CA THR A 52 -14.86 -13.53 -0.93
C THR A 52 -14.89 -14.23 -2.28
N LEU A 53 -15.17 -13.47 -3.34
CA LEU A 53 -14.96 -13.95 -4.71
C LEU A 53 -13.46 -14.00 -4.99
N ARG A 54 -12.92 -15.18 -5.29
CA ARG A 54 -11.58 -15.35 -5.84
C ARG A 54 -11.69 -15.35 -7.37
N PRO A 55 -11.20 -14.33 -8.10
CA PRO A 55 -11.26 -14.34 -9.56
C PRO A 55 -10.47 -15.53 -10.10
N ALA A 56 -11.10 -16.32 -10.97
CA ALA A 56 -10.36 -17.21 -11.83
C ALA A 56 -9.60 -16.34 -12.85
N SER A 57 -8.26 -16.30 -12.74
CA SER A 57 -7.34 -15.56 -13.61
C SER A 57 -7.63 -14.06 -13.81
N THR A 58 -7.41 -13.25 -12.77
CA THR A 58 -6.91 -11.86 -12.97
C THR A 58 -5.38 -11.86 -13.05
N ARG A 59 -4.76 -10.76 -13.51
CA ARG A 59 -3.29 -10.58 -13.43
C ARG A 59 -2.84 -10.28 -12.00
N ALA A 60 -3.70 -9.66 -11.19
CA ALA A 60 -3.49 -9.31 -9.78
C ALA A 60 -2.76 -10.34 -8.88
N PRO A 61 -3.06 -11.67 -8.87
CA PRO A 61 -2.33 -12.64 -8.04
C PRO A 61 -0.87 -12.83 -8.49
N GLY A 62 -0.62 -12.66 -9.79
CA GLY A 62 0.73 -12.66 -10.37
C GLY A 62 1.50 -11.40 -10.00
N LEU A 63 0.86 -10.22 -10.10
CA LEU A 63 1.45 -8.94 -9.71
C LEU A 63 1.84 -8.93 -8.22
N GLY A 64 0.94 -9.34 -7.33
CA GLY A 64 1.21 -9.43 -5.89
C GLY A 64 2.37 -10.36 -5.58
N ARG A 65 2.37 -11.58 -6.15
CA ARG A 65 3.51 -12.51 -6.01
C ARG A 65 4.82 -11.93 -6.57
N ALA A 66 4.78 -11.22 -7.69
CA ALA A 66 5.98 -10.63 -8.31
C ALA A 66 6.58 -9.53 -7.42
N ILE A 67 5.76 -8.61 -6.92
CA ILE A 67 6.17 -7.57 -5.96
C ILE A 67 6.72 -8.21 -4.68
N ALA A 68 5.98 -9.15 -4.09
CA ALA A 68 6.41 -9.86 -2.88
C ALA A 68 7.76 -10.57 -3.06
N SER A 69 7.96 -11.26 -4.18
CA SER A 69 9.23 -11.95 -4.49
C SER A 69 10.38 -10.98 -4.81
N ARG A 70 10.08 -9.76 -5.26
CA ARG A 70 11.06 -8.75 -5.65
C ARG A 70 11.59 -7.95 -4.46
N PHE A 71 10.72 -7.63 -3.51
CA PHE A 71 11.03 -6.73 -2.38
C PHE A 71 10.98 -7.43 -1.00
N GLY A 72 10.55 -8.68 -0.91
CA GLY A 72 10.50 -9.42 0.37
C GLY A 72 9.36 -8.99 1.31
N ILE A 73 8.26 -8.48 0.74
CA ILE A 73 7.09 -7.93 1.46
C ILE A 73 5.82 -8.73 1.17
N ASP A 74 4.77 -8.54 1.97
CA ASP A 74 3.41 -8.97 1.59
C ASP A 74 2.77 -7.90 0.69
N ALA A 75 2.20 -8.32 -0.45
CA ALA A 75 1.63 -7.41 -1.45
C ALA A 75 0.19 -7.79 -1.83
N TYR A 76 -0.74 -6.91 -1.47
CA TYR A 76 -2.18 -7.00 -1.67
C TYR A 76 -2.59 -6.13 -2.87
N VAL A 77 -2.59 -6.72 -4.06
CA VAL A 77 -3.01 -6.02 -5.29
C VAL A 77 -4.53 -6.02 -5.39
N VAL A 78 -5.11 -4.82 -5.39
CA VAL A 78 -6.56 -4.57 -5.47
C VAL A 78 -6.95 -4.46 -6.95
N PRO A 79 -7.79 -5.38 -7.47
CA PRO A 79 -8.23 -5.34 -8.85
C PRO A 79 -9.19 -4.17 -9.05
N VAL A 80 -9.02 -3.44 -10.16
CA VAL A 80 -9.82 -2.27 -10.51
C VAL A 80 -10.29 -2.40 -11.97
N PRO A 81 -11.51 -1.96 -12.33
CA PRO A 81 -11.96 -1.94 -13.72
C PRO A 81 -11.04 -1.06 -14.59
N ASP A 82 -10.84 -1.43 -15.86
CA ASP A 82 -9.98 -0.68 -16.80
C ASP A 82 -10.37 0.79 -17.01
N HIS A 83 -11.62 1.15 -16.70
CA HIS A 83 -12.18 2.49 -16.80
C HIS A 83 -12.25 3.23 -15.45
N ALA A 84 -11.76 2.63 -14.36
CA ALA A 84 -11.81 3.22 -13.03
C ALA A 84 -10.87 4.43 -12.94
N ASN A 85 -11.41 5.56 -12.51
CA ASN A 85 -10.62 6.78 -12.31
C ASN A 85 -9.78 6.69 -11.01
N GLU A 86 -8.86 7.64 -10.81
CA GLU A 86 -7.95 7.67 -9.67
C GLU A 86 -8.68 7.68 -8.31
N VAL A 87 -9.84 8.34 -8.21
CA VAL A 87 -10.67 8.36 -7.00
C VAL A 87 -11.30 6.99 -6.75
N GLU A 88 -11.87 6.35 -7.78
CA GLU A 88 -12.44 5.00 -7.65
C GLU A 88 -11.39 3.95 -7.27
N ARG A 89 -10.19 4.04 -7.85
CA ARG A 89 -9.03 3.20 -7.51
C ARG A 89 -8.63 3.41 -6.05
N LEU A 90 -8.56 4.65 -5.58
CA LEU A 90 -8.28 4.99 -4.19
C LEU A 90 -9.35 4.46 -3.22
N GLU A 91 -10.63 4.55 -3.57
CA GLU A 91 -11.73 3.99 -2.76
C GLU A 91 -11.65 2.47 -2.63
N GLN A 92 -11.33 1.73 -3.71
CA GLN A 92 -11.14 0.28 -3.64
C GLN A 92 -9.93 -0.09 -2.78
N ALA A 93 -8.80 0.59 -2.96
CA ALA A 93 -7.60 0.39 -2.14
C ALA A 93 -7.86 0.70 -0.65
N ALA A 94 -8.63 1.76 -0.37
CA ALA A 94 -9.02 2.15 0.97
C ALA A 94 -9.94 1.12 1.65
N MET A 95 -10.96 0.63 0.94
CA MET A 95 -11.86 -0.41 1.45
C MET A 95 -11.12 -1.72 1.73
N ALA A 96 -10.20 -2.14 0.84
CA ALA A 96 -9.38 -3.33 1.06
C ALA A 96 -8.47 -3.16 2.31
N SER A 97 -7.82 -1.99 2.43
CA SER A 97 -6.95 -1.66 3.56
C SER A 97 -7.69 -1.62 4.89
N ALA A 98 -8.92 -1.09 4.92
CA ALA A 98 -9.75 -1.06 6.13
C ALA A 98 -10.07 -2.48 6.63
N ARG A 99 -10.41 -3.43 5.74
CA ARG A 99 -10.65 -4.83 6.11
C ARG A 99 -9.39 -5.51 6.64
N LEU A 100 -8.27 -5.34 5.95
CA LEU A 100 -6.99 -5.90 6.36
C LEU A 100 -6.58 -5.36 7.73
N LEU A 101 -6.67 -4.05 7.95
CA LEU A 101 -6.38 -3.42 9.24
C LEU A 101 -7.26 -3.97 10.37
N SER A 102 -8.58 -4.12 10.17
CA SER A 102 -9.46 -4.72 11.17
C SER A 102 -9.12 -6.18 11.52
N SER A 103 -8.44 -6.89 10.61
CA SER A 103 -7.93 -8.25 10.86
C SER A 103 -6.58 -8.28 11.60
N TRP A 104 -5.79 -7.20 11.51
CA TRP A 104 -4.45 -7.10 12.10
C TRP A 104 -4.40 -6.36 13.44
N PHE A 105 -5.24 -5.33 13.62
CA PHE A 105 -5.24 -4.50 14.82
C PHE A 105 -6.19 -5.06 15.88
N ASP A 106 -5.69 -5.29 17.08
CA ASP A 106 -6.44 -5.86 18.19
C ASP A 106 -6.07 -5.22 19.54
N SER A 107 -6.54 -5.82 20.62
CA SER A 107 -6.32 -5.37 22.00
C SER A 107 -4.84 -5.31 22.36
N ASP A 108 -4.50 -4.35 23.23
CA ASP A 108 -3.16 -4.05 23.74
C ASP A 108 -2.11 -3.62 22.69
N MET A 109 -2.53 -3.42 21.43
CA MET A 109 -1.68 -2.93 20.33
C MET A 109 -1.70 -1.41 20.17
N VAL A 110 -0.64 -0.86 19.57
CA VAL A 110 -0.53 0.56 19.20
C VAL A 110 -0.49 0.70 17.67
N LEU A 111 -1.46 1.43 17.12
CA LEU A 111 -1.54 1.79 15.70
C LEU A 111 -1.00 3.21 15.48
N GLY A 112 0.17 3.32 14.88
CA GLY A 112 0.67 4.56 14.30
C GLY A 112 -0.05 4.88 12.99
N ILE A 113 -0.65 6.06 12.86
CA ILE A 113 -1.22 6.57 11.60
C ILE A 113 -0.50 7.83 11.14
N ALA A 114 -0.17 7.90 9.86
CA ALA A 114 0.08 9.18 9.18
C ALA A 114 -1.25 9.87 8.84
N TRP A 115 -1.19 11.08 8.27
CA TRP A 115 -2.36 11.78 7.70
C TRP A 115 -2.21 11.97 6.19
N GLY A 116 -3.34 12.12 5.49
CA GLY A 116 -3.39 12.30 4.02
C GLY A 116 -4.64 11.70 3.40
N THR A 117 -4.87 12.00 2.12
CA THR A 117 -6.06 11.60 1.34
C THR A 117 -6.37 10.12 1.46
N THR A 118 -5.35 9.25 1.33
CA THR A 118 -5.48 7.80 1.44
C THR A 118 -5.99 7.36 2.81
N LEU A 119 -5.45 7.91 3.91
CA LEU A 119 -5.88 7.51 5.25
C LEU A 119 -7.29 8.03 5.56
N ALA A 120 -7.67 9.20 5.06
CA ALA A 120 -9.03 9.74 5.12
C ALA A 120 -10.03 9.02 4.19
N ALA A 121 -9.55 8.25 3.21
CA ALA A 121 -10.37 7.29 2.50
C ALA A 121 -10.56 6.02 3.35
N ILE A 122 -9.48 5.48 3.94
CA ILE A 122 -9.55 4.28 4.79
C ILE A 122 -10.48 4.49 5.98
N SER A 123 -10.42 5.64 6.65
CA SER A 123 -11.25 5.94 7.83
C SER A 123 -12.75 5.83 7.57
N ARG A 124 -13.20 6.14 6.35
CA ARG A 124 -14.61 6.03 5.93
C ARG A 124 -15.09 4.58 5.74
N HIS A 125 -14.18 3.62 5.61
CA HIS A 125 -14.47 2.20 5.42
C HIS A 125 -14.19 1.34 6.67
N LEU A 126 -13.74 1.95 7.77
CA LEU A 126 -13.50 1.24 9.03
C LEU A 126 -14.82 0.71 9.62
N THR A 127 -14.83 -0.57 9.98
CA THR A 127 -15.94 -1.19 10.70
C THR A 127 -15.69 -1.15 12.21
N PRO A 128 -16.72 -0.87 13.04
CA PRO A 128 -16.56 -0.88 14.49
C PRO A 128 -16.09 -2.24 15.02
N LYS A 129 -14.88 -2.28 15.60
CA LYS A 129 -14.28 -3.43 16.28
C LYS A 129 -13.67 -2.96 17.61
N PRO A 130 -14.46 -2.82 18.69
CA PRO A 130 -13.95 -2.35 19.98
C PRO A 130 -12.85 -3.28 20.53
N THR A 131 -11.72 -2.68 20.88
CA THR A 131 -10.54 -3.31 21.47
C THR A 131 -10.38 -2.91 22.94
N ARG A 132 -9.44 -3.51 23.67
CA ARG A 132 -9.08 -3.13 25.05
C ARG A 132 -7.61 -2.78 25.11
N GLY A 133 -7.22 -1.78 25.91
CA GLY A 133 -5.81 -1.39 26.10
C GLY A 133 -5.10 -0.81 24.87
N ALA A 134 -5.72 -0.86 23.69
CA ALA A 134 -5.13 -0.42 22.44
C ALA A 134 -5.11 1.12 22.31
N ALA A 135 -4.20 1.62 21.48
CA ALA A 135 -4.06 3.05 21.22
C ALA A 135 -3.85 3.34 19.72
N VAL A 136 -4.27 4.53 19.30
CA VAL A 136 -3.96 5.12 17.99
C VAL A 136 -3.11 6.36 18.22
N VAL A 137 -1.96 6.45 17.56
CA VAL A 137 -1.01 7.56 17.67
C VAL A 137 -0.72 8.16 16.31
N GLN A 138 -0.67 9.48 16.24
CA GLN A 138 -0.30 10.19 15.02
C GLN A 138 1.23 10.14 14.84
N LEU A 139 1.72 9.74 13.66
CA LEU A 139 3.14 9.56 13.36
C LEU A 139 3.88 10.86 13.03
N ASN A 140 3.24 11.78 12.31
CA ASN A 140 3.85 13.03 11.83
C ASN A 140 2.96 14.24 12.14
N GLY A 141 3.58 15.39 12.42
CA GLY A 141 2.86 16.64 12.72
C GLY A 141 1.95 17.08 11.58
N ALA A 142 0.86 17.77 11.88
CA ALA A 142 -0.20 18.08 10.89
C ALA A 142 -0.57 19.57 10.79
N ALA A 143 0.03 20.46 11.59
CA ALA A 143 -0.23 21.89 11.41
C ALA A 143 0.59 22.46 10.23
N ASN A 144 -0.01 23.40 9.49
CA ASN A 144 0.64 24.22 8.45
C ASN A 144 0.41 25.71 8.70
N THR A 145 0.92 26.56 7.82
CA THR A 145 0.90 28.02 7.90
C THR A 145 -0.30 28.67 7.21
N ARG A 146 -1.13 27.93 6.46
CA ARG A 146 -2.24 28.44 5.63
C ARG A 146 -3.62 28.05 6.12
N THR A 147 -3.74 26.88 6.75
CA THR A 147 -4.91 26.36 7.46
C THR A 147 -4.44 25.82 8.80
N SER A 148 -5.35 25.53 9.73
CA SER A 148 -4.96 24.90 10.99
C SER A 148 -4.27 23.54 10.77
N GLY A 149 -4.68 22.78 9.75
CA GLY A 149 -4.29 21.39 9.47
C GLY A 149 -4.73 20.36 10.54
N ILE A 150 -4.89 20.84 11.77
CA ILE A 150 -5.32 20.16 12.99
C ILE A 150 -6.72 19.56 12.88
N GLU A 151 -7.66 20.21 12.19
CA GLU A 151 -9.03 19.70 12.06
C GLU A 151 -9.06 18.41 11.23
N TYR A 152 -8.42 18.41 10.05
CA TYR A 152 -8.33 17.25 9.17
C TYR A 152 -7.61 16.04 9.80
N ALA A 153 -6.49 16.26 10.51
CA ALA A 153 -5.78 15.19 11.21
C ALA A 153 -6.48 14.77 12.52
N GLY A 154 -7.18 15.71 13.18
CA GLY A 154 -7.98 15.47 14.38
C GLY A 154 -9.20 14.59 14.11
N ASP A 155 -9.91 14.85 13.02
CA ASP A 155 -11.03 14.01 12.57
C ASP A 155 -10.55 12.61 12.16
N LEU A 156 -9.37 12.52 11.55
CA LEU A 156 -8.77 11.25 11.16
C LEU A 156 -8.49 10.37 12.39
N ILE A 157 -7.71 10.85 13.36
CA ILE A 157 -7.42 10.06 14.58
C ILE A 157 -8.69 9.77 15.39
N SER A 158 -9.67 10.68 15.38
CA SER A 158 -10.98 10.46 16.01
C SER A 158 -11.77 9.34 15.34
N SER A 159 -11.70 9.21 14.01
CA SER A 159 -12.36 8.15 13.25
C SER A 159 -11.75 6.77 13.56
N PHE A 160 -10.41 6.66 13.56
CA PHE A 160 -9.72 5.41 13.92
C PHE A 160 -9.93 5.04 15.40
N GLY A 161 -9.80 6.01 16.32
CA GLY A 161 -10.05 5.79 17.75
C GLY A 161 -11.49 5.34 18.03
N SER A 162 -12.47 5.94 17.36
CA SER A 162 -13.89 5.56 17.50
C SER A 162 -14.20 4.18 16.91
N ALA A 163 -13.64 3.84 15.75
CA ALA A 163 -13.84 2.53 15.12
C ALA A 163 -13.30 1.39 16.00
N PHE A 164 -12.14 1.59 16.63
CA PHE A 164 -11.48 0.54 17.43
C PHE A 164 -11.70 0.67 18.95
N GLY A 165 -12.40 1.69 19.44
CA GLY A 165 -12.54 1.96 20.88
C GLY A 165 -11.21 2.25 21.59
N ALA A 166 -10.22 2.77 20.85
CA ALA A 166 -8.83 2.88 21.25
C ALA A 166 -8.48 4.27 21.80
N ALA A 167 -7.49 4.35 22.70
CA ALA A 167 -6.99 5.62 23.22
C ALA A 167 -6.31 6.46 22.12
N MET A 168 -6.53 7.76 22.09
CA MET A 168 -6.04 8.63 21.01
C MET A 168 -4.88 9.52 21.45
N HIS A 169 -3.81 9.54 20.66
CA HIS A 169 -2.60 10.33 20.92
C HIS A 169 -2.24 11.18 19.70
N GLN A 170 -2.74 12.42 19.69
CA GLN A 170 -2.38 13.43 18.70
C GLN A 170 -0.93 13.88 18.87
N PHE A 171 -0.28 14.21 17.75
CA PHE A 171 1.09 14.73 17.74
C PHE A 171 1.05 16.23 17.40
N SER A 172 0.93 17.04 18.46
CA SER A 172 0.69 18.49 18.40
C SER A 172 1.93 19.30 18.03
N VAL A 173 2.51 19.00 16.87
CA VAL A 173 3.63 19.73 16.23
C VAL A 173 3.28 20.05 14.77
N PRO A 174 3.89 21.08 14.15
CA PRO A 174 3.73 21.32 12.72
C PRO A 174 4.31 20.17 11.89
N ALA A 175 3.90 20.00 10.63
CA ALA A 175 4.47 18.95 9.79
C ALA A 175 5.97 19.17 9.50
N PHE A 176 6.34 20.43 9.34
CA PHE A 176 7.72 20.92 9.23
C PHE A 176 7.88 22.12 10.16
N PHE A 177 9.03 22.21 10.83
CA PHE A 177 9.46 23.44 11.49
C PHE A 177 10.16 24.37 10.49
N ASP A 178 10.14 25.68 10.70
CA ASP A 178 10.96 26.59 9.89
C ASP A 178 12.46 26.40 10.17
N TYR A 179 12.81 26.10 11.43
CA TYR A 179 14.18 25.98 11.93
C TYR A 179 14.42 24.60 12.56
N PRO A 180 15.47 23.84 12.16
CA PRO A 180 15.86 22.58 12.80
C PRO A 180 16.10 22.71 14.31
N GLU A 181 16.59 23.86 14.77
CA GLU A 181 16.84 24.16 16.18
C GLU A 181 15.54 24.16 16.99
N THR A 182 14.45 24.68 16.42
CA THR A 182 13.12 24.68 17.04
C THR A 182 12.55 23.27 17.15
N LYS A 183 12.72 22.43 16.10
CA LYS A 183 12.40 20.99 16.18
C LYS A 183 13.20 20.33 17.31
N ALA A 184 14.51 20.56 17.37
CA ALA A 184 15.39 19.99 18.40
C ALA A 184 15.03 20.47 19.81
N ALA A 185 14.55 21.71 19.98
CA ALA A 185 14.01 22.20 21.25
C ALA A 185 12.72 21.43 21.63
N MET A 186 11.75 21.36 20.72
CA MET A 186 10.49 20.65 20.93
C MET A 186 10.66 19.16 21.25
N TRP A 187 11.64 18.48 20.65
CA TRP A 187 11.94 17.06 20.94
C TRP A 187 12.46 16.81 22.36
N ARG A 188 12.83 17.86 23.11
CA ARG A 188 13.18 17.78 24.54
C ARG A 188 11.99 18.01 25.46
N GLU A 189 10.85 18.48 24.94
CA GLU A 189 9.66 18.74 25.75
C GLU A 189 8.94 17.45 26.14
N ARG A 190 8.62 17.31 27.42
CA ARG A 190 7.99 16.11 27.99
C ARG A 190 6.64 15.79 27.34
N SER A 191 5.93 16.80 26.85
CA SER A 191 4.66 16.66 26.12
C SER A 191 4.83 15.97 24.76
N VAL A 192 5.92 16.29 24.05
CA VAL A 192 6.32 15.71 22.76
C VAL A 192 6.91 14.32 22.99
N GLN A 193 7.83 14.17 23.94
CA GLN A 193 8.44 12.89 24.32
C GLN A 193 7.37 11.84 24.66
N ARG A 194 6.36 12.19 25.45
CA ARG A 194 5.23 11.28 25.78
C ARG A 194 4.52 10.72 24.54
N VAL A 195 4.45 11.48 23.44
CA VAL A 195 3.83 10.99 22.18
C VAL A 195 4.82 10.16 21.38
N LEU A 196 6.09 10.58 21.31
CA LEU A 196 7.17 9.79 20.71
C LEU A 196 7.31 8.43 21.39
N ASP A 197 7.20 8.33 22.72
CA ASP A 197 7.23 7.08 23.47
C ASP A 197 6.09 6.11 23.08
N VAL A 198 4.94 6.64 22.66
CA VAL A 198 3.86 5.82 22.11
C VAL A 198 4.15 5.43 20.66
N GLN A 199 4.69 6.33 19.83
CA GLN A 199 5.12 5.99 18.47
C GLN A 199 6.19 4.88 18.47
N HIS A 200 7.16 4.92 19.38
CA HIS A 200 8.19 3.88 19.56
C HIS A 200 7.62 2.51 19.96
N ARG A 201 6.39 2.49 20.48
CA ARG A 201 5.65 1.27 20.85
C ARG A 201 4.65 0.82 19.78
N ALA A 202 4.61 1.47 18.61
CA ALA A 202 3.71 1.10 17.54
C ALA A 202 4.00 -0.32 17.03
N ASP A 203 2.97 -1.16 17.02
CA ASP A 203 2.99 -2.50 16.42
C ASP A 203 2.71 -2.43 14.91
N ILE A 204 1.83 -1.49 14.54
CA ILE A 204 1.40 -1.24 13.17
C ILE A 204 1.62 0.24 12.82
N ALA A 205 2.29 0.53 11.72
CA ALA A 205 2.30 1.83 11.07
C ALA A 205 1.43 1.78 9.82
N LEU A 206 0.48 2.72 9.68
CA LEU A 206 -0.35 2.89 8.50
C LEU A 206 -0.06 4.24 7.85
N PHE A 207 0.43 4.20 6.60
CA PHE A 207 0.82 5.38 5.86
C PHE A 207 0.61 5.21 4.35
N SER A 208 0.94 6.26 3.59
CA SER A 208 0.94 6.30 2.14
C SER A 208 2.20 7.06 1.67
N VAL A 209 2.55 6.96 0.40
CA VAL A 209 3.65 7.75 -0.18
C VAL A 209 3.12 9.10 -0.72
N GLY A 210 3.82 10.17 -0.40
CA GLY A 210 3.66 11.45 -1.07
C GLY A 210 4.44 11.47 -2.38
N ALA A 211 3.85 12.12 -3.39
CA ALA A 211 4.46 12.39 -4.69
C ALA A 211 4.55 13.90 -4.89
N VAL A 212 5.71 14.37 -5.36
CA VAL A 212 6.01 15.78 -5.67
C VAL A 212 5.15 16.30 -6.83
N ALA A 213 4.81 15.43 -7.79
CA ALA A 213 4.02 15.76 -8.98
C ALA A 213 2.79 14.85 -9.13
N GLY A 214 1.77 15.30 -9.88
CA GLY A 214 0.61 14.48 -10.28
C GLY A 214 -0.69 15.28 -10.41
N ALA A 215 -1.73 14.65 -10.96
CA ALA A 215 -3.05 15.26 -11.18
C ALA A 215 -3.79 15.56 -9.87
N VAL A 216 -3.66 14.67 -8.87
CA VAL A 216 -4.03 14.94 -7.48
C VAL A 216 -2.74 15.18 -6.67
N PRO A 217 -2.35 16.44 -6.41
CA PRO A 217 -1.11 16.73 -5.69
C PRO A 217 -1.25 16.36 -4.20
N SER A 218 -0.30 15.58 -3.70
CA SER A 218 -0.30 15.07 -2.32
C SER A 218 -0.36 16.22 -1.31
N HIS A 219 -1.12 16.09 -0.22
CA HIS A 219 -1.42 17.20 0.72
C HIS A 219 -0.19 17.98 1.22
N VAL A 220 0.97 17.31 1.38
CA VAL A 220 2.26 17.94 1.70
C VAL A 220 2.62 19.06 0.71
N TYR A 221 2.44 18.83 -0.58
CA TYR A 221 2.81 19.76 -1.65
C TYR A 221 1.68 20.72 -2.05
N SER A 222 0.41 20.41 -1.72
CA SER A 222 -0.77 21.19 -2.15
C SER A 222 -1.41 22.06 -1.06
N ALA A 223 -1.24 21.75 0.22
CA ALA A 223 -1.81 22.54 1.32
C ALA A 223 -0.87 23.65 1.83
N GLY A 224 0.25 23.89 1.16
CA GLY A 224 1.25 24.91 1.52
C GLY A 224 1.97 24.63 2.83
N TYR A 225 2.33 23.37 3.06
CA TYR A 225 3.36 23.00 4.05
C TYR A 225 4.77 23.37 3.58
N LEU A 226 4.95 23.53 2.27
CA LEU A 226 6.20 23.88 1.57
C LEU A 226 5.97 25.14 0.73
N ASP A 227 7.01 25.96 0.59
CA ASP A 227 7.04 27.08 -0.36
C ASP A 227 7.75 26.69 -1.68
N GLU A 228 7.86 27.66 -2.61
CA GLU A 228 8.50 27.44 -3.91
C GLU A 228 10.03 27.23 -3.79
N ASP A 229 10.66 27.66 -2.70
CA ASP A 229 12.10 27.50 -2.47
C ASP A 229 12.38 26.10 -1.92
N ASP A 230 11.55 25.63 -0.99
CA ASP A 230 11.54 24.25 -0.49
C ASP A 230 11.29 23.25 -1.64
N ILE A 231 10.30 23.51 -2.51
CA ILE A 231 10.02 22.63 -3.67
C ILE A 231 11.20 22.58 -4.65
N ARG A 232 11.85 23.73 -4.95
CA ARG A 232 13.05 23.77 -5.80
C ARG A 232 14.22 23.04 -5.16
N MET A 233 14.44 23.20 -3.85
CA MET A 233 15.48 22.49 -3.11
C MET A 233 15.29 20.97 -3.17
N LEU A 234 14.06 20.47 -2.98
CA LEU A 234 13.74 19.05 -3.10
C LEU A 234 14.00 18.51 -4.51
N HIS A 235 13.62 19.26 -5.54
CA HIS A 235 13.90 18.91 -6.94
C HIS A 235 15.42 18.80 -7.20
N ASP A 236 16.18 19.82 -6.80
CA ASP A 236 17.63 19.89 -7.03
C ASP A 236 18.40 18.84 -6.21
N GLU A 237 17.87 18.43 -5.05
CA GLU A 237 18.38 17.30 -4.26
C GLU A 237 17.90 15.92 -4.75
N GLY A 238 17.13 15.85 -5.85
CA GLY A 238 16.71 14.60 -6.48
C GLY A 238 15.63 13.81 -5.71
N VAL A 239 14.84 14.50 -4.88
CA VAL A 239 13.73 13.91 -4.14
C VAL A 239 12.59 13.55 -5.10
N VAL A 240 12.07 12.32 -4.96
CA VAL A 240 10.95 11.83 -5.78
C VAL A 240 9.62 11.81 -5.02
N GLY A 241 9.65 11.82 -3.69
CA GLY A 241 8.46 11.77 -2.83
C GLY A 241 8.80 11.78 -1.35
N ASP A 242 7.79 11.50 -0.51
CA ASP A 242 7.94 11.42 0.94
C ASP A 242 7.20 10.22 1.56
N VAL A 243 7.64 9.81 2.74
CA VAL A 243 6.92 8.92 3.64
C VAL A 243 6.81 9.61 4.99
N CYS A 244 5.59 9.81 5.48
CA CYS A 244 5.34 10.49 6.76
C CYS A 244 6.04 11.86 6.86
N THR A 245 6.05 12.67 5.79
CA THR A 245 6.78 13.94 5.65
C THR A 245 8.31 13.85 5.64
N VAL A 246 8.90 12.65 5.61
CA VAL A 246 10.34 12.46 5.39
C VAL A 246 10.60 12.15 3.92
N PHE A 247 11.34 13.04 3.25
CA PHE A 247 11.62 13.02 1.82
C PHE A 247 12.66 11.97 1.43
N LEU A 248 12.41 11.29 0.30
CA LEU A 248 13.22 10.20 -0.23
C LEU A 248 13.67 10.48 -1.68
N ARG A 249 14.91 10.11 -2.01
CA ARG A 249 15.41 10.00 -3.38
C ARG A 249 15.03 8.64 -3.98
N ALA A 250 15.18 8.48 -5.30
CA ALA A 250 14.75 7.27 -6.02
C ALA A 250 15.40 5.95 -5.54
N ASP A 251 16.60 6.03 -4.95
CA ASP A 251 17.35 4.91 -4.36
C ASP A 251 16.96 4.62 -2.90
N GLY A 252 15.94 5.29 -2.36
CA GLY A 252 15.53 5.20 -0.96
C GLY A 252 16.39 6.01 0.00
N SER A 253 17.44 6.69 -0.47
CA SER A 253 18.26 7.55 0.39
C SER A 253 17.47 8.79 0.83
N TYR A 254 17.60 9.10 2.12
CA TYR A 254 16.93 10.22 2.79
C TYR A 254 17.88 11.04 3.67
N GLN A 255 19.09 10.49 3.89
CA GLN A 255 20.17 11.13 4.60
C GLN A 255 20.65 12.34 3.78
N ASP A 256 21.07 13.38 4.50
CA ASP A 256 21.52 14.67 3.96
C ASP A 256 20.51 15.43 3.10
N VAL A 257 19.24 14.99 2.99
CA VAL A 257 18.16 15.82 2.44
C VAL A 257 17.90 16.97 3.42
N ARG A 258 18.16 18.21 3.04
CA ARG A 258 18.21 19.35 3.98
C ARG A 258 16.89 19.55 4.71
N LEU A 259 15.78 19.36 4.01
CA LEU A 259 14.43 19.58 4.52
C LEU A 259 13.99 18.50 5.55
N ASN A 260 14.63 17.32 5.57
CA ASN A 260 14.36 16.27 6.58
C ASN A 260 14.78 16.69 8.00
N ALA A 261 15.70 17.66 8.13
CA ALA A 261 16.02 18.26 9.43
C ALA A 261 14.83 19.04 10.02
N ARG A 262 13.92 19.57 9.17
CA ARG A 262 12.71 20.32 9.53
C ARG A 262 11.47 19.41 9.69
N ALA A 263 11.41 18.29 8.99
CA ALA A 263 10.31 17.32 9.01
C ALA A 263 10.06 16.69 10.40
N THR A 264 8.84 16.22 10.66
CA THR A 264 8.43 15.72 12.00
C THR A 264 8.02 14.25 12.09
N GLY A 265 7.78 13.55 10.98
CA GLY A 265 7.51 12.11 11.04
C GLY A 265 8.75 11.26 11.34
N PRO A 266 8.54 9.96 11.60
CA PRO A 266 9.64 9.02 11.80
C PRO A 266 10.49 8.91 10.55
N THR A 267 11.80 8.98 10.71
CA THR A 267 12.76 8.63 9.65
C THR A 267 12.58 7.18 9.21
N PRO A 268 13.01 6.78 8.00
CA PRO A 268 13.01 5.38 7.57
C PRO A 268 13.61 4.41 8.59
N ALA A 269 14.73 4.77 9.24
CA ALA A 269 15.35 3.94 10.27
C ALA A 269 14.57 3.84 11.60
N GLU A 270 13.69 4.80 11.89
CA GLU A 270 12.73 4.72 13.01
C GLU A 270 11.51 3.89 12.60
N LEU A 271 10.96 4.16 11.41
CA LEU A 271 9.81 3.46 10.85
C LEU A 271 10.09 1.96 10.69
N GLN A 272 11.28 1.56 10.24
CA GLN A 272 11.74 0.16 10.16
C GLN A 272 11.69 -0.62 11.48
N ARG A 273 11.66 0.05 12.65
CA ARG A 273 11.55 -0.62 13.96
C ARG A 273 10.14 -1.12 14.25
N ILE A 274 9.14 -0.55 13.58
CA ILE A 274 7.74 -0.94 13.71
C ILE A 274 7.55 -2.31 13.01
N PRO A 275 7.00 -3.35 13.68
CA PRO A 275 6.92 -4.70 13.12
C PRO A 275 6.10 -4.81 11.84
N ARG A 276 4.96 -4.14 11.76
CA ARG A 276 4.06 -4.15 10.60
C ARG A 276 3.92 -2.75 10.03
N ARG A 277 4.35 -2.55 8.78
CA ARG A 277 4.47 -1.25 8.12
C ARG A 277 3.63 -1.28 6.84
N VAL A 278 2.38 -0.86 7.00
CA VAL A 278 1.33 -0.90 5.98
C VAL A 278 1.38 0.37 5.14
N CYS A 279 1.88 0.24 3.91
CA CYS A 279 1.82 1.29 2.92
C CYS A 279 0.61 1.07 2.02
N VAL A 280 -0.26 2.07 1.90
CA VAL A 280 -1.44 2.04 1.01
C VAL A 280 -1.24 3.04 -0.11
N VAL A 281 -1.31 2.59 -1.36
CA VAL A 281 -0.99 3.42 -2.53
C VAL A 281 -1.98 3.20 -3.66
N ALA A 282 -2.53 4.29 -4.20
CA ALA A 282 -3.25 4.28 -5.47
C ALA A 282 -2.91 5.57 -6.23
N GLY A 283 -2.92 5.49 -7.57
CA GLY A 283 -2.62 6.62 -8.46
C GLY A 283 -1.29 6.47 -9.20
N ASP A 284 -1.25 6.94 -10.44
CA ASP A 284 -0.17 6.65 -11.40
C ASP A 284 1.12 7.43 -11.07
N ASN A 285 0.97 8.61 -10.47
CA ASN A 285 2.08 9.43 -9.97
C ASN A 285 2.79 8.83 -8.75
N LYS A 286 2.25 7.77 -8.14
CA LYS A 286 2.82 7.17 -6.92
C LYS A 286 3.86 6.09 -7.18
N ALA A 287 4.01 5.58 -8.41
CA ALA A 287 4.87 4.43 -8.69
C ALA A 287 6.36 4.69 -8.36
N VAL A 288 6.90 5.86 -8.69
CA VAL A 288 8.30 6.24 -8.38
C VAL A 288 8.51 6.51 -6.87
N PRO A 289 7.67 7.30 -6.17
CA PRO A 289 7.71 7.39 -4.71
C PRO A 289 7.59 6.05 -3.98
N LEU A 290 6.72 5.16 -4.46
CA LEU A 290 6.57 3.81 -3.91
C LEU A 290 7.85 3.00 -4.08
N LEU A 291 8.50 3.07 -5.24
CA LEU A 291 9.79 2.41 -5.44
C LEU A 291 10.87 2.95 -4.48
N ALA A 292 10.91 4.27 -4.24
CA ALA A 292 11.81 4.86 -3.24
C ALA A 292 11.51 4.37 -1.80
N ALA A 293 10.23 4.29 -1.41
CA ALA A 293 9.83 3.75 -0.11
C ALA A 293 10.18 2.25 0.03
N LEU A 294 10.09 1.48 -1.05
CA LEU A 294 10.51 0.07 -1.07
C LEU A 294 12.03 -0.07 -0.95
N HIS A 295 12.82 0.77 -1.64
CA HIS A 295 14.29 0.81 -1.48
C HIS A 295 14.73 1.29 -0.09
N ALA A 296 13.90 2.06 0.62
CA ALA A 296 14.14 2.48 1.99
C ALA A 296 13.73 1.42 3.05
N ASP A 297 13.31 0.21 2.65
CA ASP A 297 12.84 -0.90 3.50
C ASP A 297 11.71 -0.54 4.50
N VAL A 298 11.00 0.57 4.28
CA VAL A 298 9.97 1.06 5.21
C VAL A 298 8.63 0.33 5.10
N VAL A 299 8.46 -0.57 4.13
CA VAL A 299 7.20 -1.30 3.89
C VAL A 299 7.35 -2.78 4.27
N THR A 300 6.38 -3.36 4.96
CA THR A 300 6.22 -4.83 5.10
C THR A 300 4.98 -5.33 4.39
N ASP A 301 3.94 -4.49 4.31
CA ASP A 301 2.65 -4.80 3.75
C ASP A 301 2.25 -3.68 2.79
N LEU A 302 2.12 -3.99 1.50
CA LEU A 302 1.70 -3.05 0.48
C LEU A 302 0.27 -3.35 0.06
N VAL A 303 -0.65 -2.40 0.22
CA VAL A 303 -1.96 -2.43 -0.43
C VAL A 303 -1.92 -1.46 -1.61
N VAL A 304 -2.10 -1.98 -2.82
CA VAL A 304 -1.88 -1.20 -4.06
C VAL A 304 -2.89 -1.56 -5.14
N ASP A 305 -3.35 -0.59 -5.93
CA ASP A 305 -4.22 -0.87 -7.08
C ASP A 305 -3.48 -1.53 -8.25
N GLU A 306 -4.19 -2.31 -9.08
CA GLU A 306 -3.62 -3.10 -10.18
C GLU A 306 -2.82 -2.27 -11.22
N VAL A 307 -3.19 -1.01 -11.46
CA VAL A 307 -2.50 -0.14 -12.42
C VAL A 307 -1.19 0.39 -11.81
N THR A 308 -1.21 0.89 -10.58
CA THR A 308 0.02 1.33 -9.89
C THR A 308 0.97 0.15 -9.61
N ALA A 309 0.44 -1.04 -9.32
CA ALA A 309 1.22 -2.26 -9.17
C ALA A 309 1.94 -2.68 -10.46
N THR A 310 1.28 -2.50 -11.60
CA THR A 310 1.87 -2.76 -12.93
C THR A 310 2.99 -1.75 -13.21
N ALA A 311 2.72 -0.45 -13.05
CA ALA A 311 3.70 0.62 -13.25
C ALA A 311 4.95 0.46 -12.37
N LEU A 312 4.79 0.02 -11.10
CA LEU A 312 5.91 -0.31 -10.22
C LEU A 312 6.81 -1.43 -10.78
N LEU A 313 6.21 -2.50 -11.33
CA LEU A 313 6.97 -3.61 -11.90
C LEU A 313 7.66 -3.23 -13.21
N ASP A 314 7.04 -2.38 -14.03
CA ASP A 314 7.65 -1.85 -15.26
C ASP A 314 8.89 -0.99 -14.94
N LEU A 315 8.88 -0.20 -13.86
CA LEU A 315 10.02 0.60 -13.40
C LEU A 315 11.25 -0.24 -12.98
N VAL A 316 11.04 -1.41 -12.37
CA VAL A 316 12.15 -2.27 -11.90
C VAL A 316 12.61 -3.32 -12.91
N GLY A 317 11.91 -3.43 -14.05
CA GLY A 317 12.16 -4.39 -15.11
C GLY A 317 11.94 -5.86 -14.71
N PRO A 318 12.16 -6.80 -15.65
CA PRO A 318 12.06 -8.22 -15.34
C PRO A 318 13.08 -8.63 -14.28
N ALA A 319 12.66 -9.42 -13.30
CA ALA A 319 13.52 -9.93 -12.24
C ALA A 319 14.75 -10.64 -12.84
N HIS A 320 15.95 -10.18 -12.49
CA HIS A 320 17.19 -10.83 -12.91
C HIS A 320 17.29 -12.23 -12.28
N ASP A 321 17.12 -13.26 -13.11
CA ASP A 321 17.39 -14.65 -12.75
C ASP A 321 18.85 -14.80 -12.25
N PRO A 322 19.07 -15.21 -10.99
CA PRO A 322 20.41 -15.44 -10.45
C PRO A 322 21.22 -16.46 -11.25
N LEU A 323 20.55 -17.39 -11.95
CA LEU A 323 21.18 -18.44 -12.75
C LEU A 323 21.75 -17.92 -14.08
N ALA A 324 21.34 -16.74 -14.57
CA ALA A 324 21.88 -16.17 -15.80
C ALA A 324 23.40 -15.87 -15.70
N ARG A 325 23.87 -15.46 -14.51
CA ARG A 325 25.29 -15.17 -14.25
C ARG A 325 26.17 -16.44 -14.24
N SER A 326 25.62 -17.61 -13.91
CA SER A 326 26.39 -18.87 -13.97
C SER A 326 26.61 -19.32 -15.41
N ARG A 327 25.63 -19.10 -16.30
CA ARG A 327 25.74 -19.44 -17.73
C ARG A 327 26.73 -18.55 -18.49
N GLN A 328 26.78 -17.24 -18.20
CA GLN A 328 27.77 -16.35 -18.80
C GLN A 328 29.22 -16.61 -18.34
N ARG A 329 29.44 -17.17 -17.13
CA ARG A 329 30.78 -17.57 -16.66
C ARG A 329 31.27 -18.93 -17.18
N SER A 330 30.38 -19.74 -17.75
CA SER A 330 30.70 -21.06 -18.32
C SER A 330 30.95 -21.03 -19.84
N GLY A 331 30.96 -19.84 -20.44
CA GLY A 331 31.34 -19.64 -21.85
C GLY A 331 32.83 -19.87 -22.07
N VAL A 332 33.23 -21.12 -22.28
CA VAL A 332 34.59 -21.50 -22.67
C VAL A 332 35.03 -20.71 -23.91
N LEU A 333 36.23 -20.11 -23.86
CA LEU A 333 36.84 -19.49 -25.04
C LEU A 333 37.03 -20.53 -26.15
N VAL A 334 36.24 -20.43 -27.21
CA VAL A 334 36.62 -21.00 -28.51
C VAL A 334 37.48 -19.94 -29.20
N GLY A 335 38.80 -20.15 -29.20
CA GLY A 335 39.75 -19.27 -29.87
C GLY A 335 39.53 -19.24 -31.40
N PRO A 336 39.98 -18.19 -32.09
CA PRO A 336 39.82 -18.07 -33.54
C PRO A 336 40.61 -19.18 -34.27
N PRO A 337 40.06 -19.75 -35.37
CA PRO A 337 40.77 -20.76 -36.15
C PRO A 337 41.95 -20.15 -36.93
N ALA A 338 43.07 -20.87 -36.97
CA ALA A 338 44.27 -20.47 -37.72
C ALA A 338 44.06 -20.58 -39.25
N PRO A 339 44.79 -19.80 -40.06
CA PRO A 339 44.59 -19.76 -41.51
C PRO A 339 45.40 -20.84 -42.25
N GLY A 340 44.77 -21.43 -43.27
CA GLY A 340 45.46 -21.98 -44.45
C GLY A 340 45.45 -23.50 -44.60
N ALA A 341 44.73 -23.98 -45.62
CA ALA A 341 45.19 -25.05 -46.50
C ALA A 341 44.42 -25.01 -47.84
N THR A 342 45.15 -25.10 -48.94
CA THR A 342 44.63 -25.20 -50.31
C THR A 342 44.09 -26.61 -50.61
N GLY A 343 43.05 -26.72 -51.44
CA GLY A 343 42.54 -28.03 -51.89
C GLY A 343 41.43 -27.90 -52.93
N SER A 344 41.68 -28.38 -54.15
CA SER A 344 40.87 -28.14 -55.35
C SER A 344 39.88 -29.28 -55.69
N THR A 345 39.01 -29.00 -56.69
CA THR A 345 38.13 -29.91 -57.48
C THR A 345 36.76 -30.26 -56.87
N SER A 346 35.66 -30.46 -57.61
CA SER A 346 35.15 -30.04 -58.93
C SER A 346 33.75 -30.68 -59.14
N ARG A 347 32.91 -30.10 -60.03
CA ARG A 347 31.67 -30.65 -60.66
C ARG A 347 30.35 -30.49 -59.85
N LEU A 348 29.13 -30.41 -60.45
CA LEU A 348 28.70 -30.30 -61.87
C LEU A 348 27.29 -29.63 -62.00
N GLY A 349 26.88 -29.27 -63.23
CA GLY A 349 25.51 -28.85 -63.63
C GLY A 349 25.34 -27.33 -63.80
N ALA A 350 25.30 -26.73 -65.00
CA ALA A 350 24.29 -26.85 -66.07
C ALA A 350 22.86 -26.55 -65.53
N GLY A 351 22.28 -25.36 -65.69
CA GLY A 351 21.72 -24.78 -66.94
C GLY A 351 20.20 -25.02 -66.98
N GLY A 352 19.29 -24.15 -67.43
CA GLY A 352 19.35 -22.75 -67.86
C GLY A 352 18.02 -22.33 -68.55
N ARG A 353 17.70 -21.01 -68.54
CA ARG A 353 16.63 -20.29 -69.31
C ARG A 353 15.15 -20.41 -68.87
N GLY A 354 14.40 -19.33 -69.14
CA GLY A 354 12.91 -19.26 -69.17
C GLY A 354 12.29 -18.49 -67.99
N ALA A 355 12.23 -17.16 -67.92
CA ALA A 355 11.62 -16.14 -68.79
C ALA A 355 10.11 -15.90 -68.52
N THR A 356 9.78 -14.64 -68.13
CA THR A 356 8.44 -14.01 -68.05
C THR A 356 7.37 -14.67 -67.15
N ARG A 357 6.57 -13.92 -66.37
CA ARG A 357 6.16 -12.52 -66.52
C ARG A 357 5.87 -11.87 -65.17
#